data_AF-A0A9E8HRM6-F1
#
_entry.id   AF-A0A9E8HRM6-F1
#
_cell.length_a   1.000
_cell.length_b   1.000
_cell.length_c   1.000
_cell.angle_alpha   90.00
_cell.angle_beta   90.00
_cell.angle_gamma   90.00
#
_symmetry.space_group_name_H-M   'P 1'
#
loop_
_entity.id
_entity.type
_entity.pdbx_description
1 polymer ?
#
loop_
_entity_poly.entity_id
_entity_poly.type
_entity_poly.pdbx_seq_one_letter_code
_entity_poly.pdbx_strand_id
1 'polypeptide(L)' 'MANKYKFLAAISQMTQNGAPVYAGFDHFRGEAIFTSSLNTCYFNGITLRKVKGGGINDSNYKCEESGEFYRVMKLEKLQ' A
#
# COMPACT_ATOMS: atom_id res chain seq x y z
N MET A 1 16.53 16.95 3.40
CA MET A 1 15.97 15.63 3.02
C MET A 1 14.52 15.59 3.46
N ALA A 2 13.58 15.14 2.63
CA ALA A 2 12.19 15.00 3.07
C ALA A 2 12.11 13.90 4.14
N ASN A 3 11.52 14.21 5.30
CA ASN A 3 11.31 13.24 6.36
C ASN A 3 10.50 12.05 5.81
N LYS A 4 10.97 10.83 6.06
CA LYS A 4 10.21 9.60 5.80
C LYS A 4 9.65 9.11 7.12
N TYR A 5 8.51 8.44 7.07
CA TYR A 5 7.90 7.82 8.24
C TYR A 5 7.92 6.31 8.09
N LYS A 6 8.26 5.61 9.17
CA LYS A 6 8.18 4.16 9.24
C LYS A 6 6.92 3.75 9.98
N PHE A 7 6.25 2.73 9.48
CA PHE A 7 5.09 2.13 10.14
C PHE A 7 5.15 0.61 10.04
N LEU A 8 4.67 -0.07 11.07
CA LEU A 8 4.14 -1.42 10.88
C LEU A 8 2.84 -1.29 10.09
N ALA A 9 2.77 -1.95 8.93
CA ALA A 9 1.61 -1.91 8.05
C ALA A 9 1.09 -3.31 7.75
N ALA A 10 -0.21 -3.38 7.50
CA ALA A 10 -0.87 -4.51 6.87
C ALA A 10 -1.23 -4.13 5.43
N ILE A 11 -0.89 -5.00 4.47
CA ILE A 11 -1.07 -4.77 3.04
C ILE A 11 -1.83 -5.95 2.46
N SER A 12 -2.98 -5.67 1.85
CA SER A 12 -3.77 -6.65 1.12
C SER A 12 -3.80 -6.34 -0.36
N GLN A 13 -3.52 -7.33 -1.21
CA GLN A 13 -3.77 -7.21 -2.65
C GLN A 13 -5.28 -7.28 -2.93
N MET A 14 -5.75 -6.36 -3.76
CA MET A 14 -7.19 -6.15 -4.03
C MET A 14 -7.56 -6.45 -5.48
N THR A 15 -6.57 -6.54 -6.37
CA THR A 15 -6.75 -6.96 -7.76
C THR A 15 -5.65 -7.92 -8.19
N GLN A 16 -5.94 -8.78 -9.16
CA GLN A 16 -4.97 -9.63 -9.85
C GLN A 16 -5.26 -9.58 -11.35
N ASN A 17 -4.25 -9.25 -12.15
CA ASN A 17 -4.38 -8.92 -13.57
C ASN A 17 -5.46 -7.85 -13.81
N GLY A 18 -5.55 -6.86 -12.92
CA GLY A 18 -6.54 -5.77 -12.97
C GLY A 18 -7.98 -6.16 -12.60
N ALA A 19 -8.29 -7.44 -12.40
CA ALA A 19 -9.59 -7.89 -11.95
C ALA A 19 -9.68 -7.84 -10.41
N PRO A 20 -10.81 -7.42 -9.81
CA PRO A 20 -10.99 -7.47 -8.36
C PRO A 20 -10.84 -8.90 -7.84
N VAL A 21 -10.08 -9.05 -6.75
CA VAL A 21 -10.03 -10.30 -5.97
C VAL A 21 -10.67 -10.08 -4.61
N TYR A 22 -10.96 -11.18 -3.91
CA TYR A 22 -11.44 -11.09 -2.53
C TYR A 22 -10.43 -10.32 -1.68
N ALA A 23 -10.93 -9.37 -0.88
CA ALA A 23 -10.11 -8.52 -0.06
C ALA A 23 -9.26 -9.36 0.90
N GLY A 24 -7.93 -9.34 0.73
CA GLY A 24 -7.03 -10.19 1.51
C GLY A 24 -6.71 -11.55 0.86
N PHE A 25 -6.88 -11.68 -0.46
CA PHE A 25 -6.36 -12.82 -1.24
C PHE A 25 -4.90 -13.10 -0.89
N ASP A 26 -4.09 -12.04 -0.88
CA ASP A 26 -2.76 -12.05 -0.28
C ASP A 26 -2.69 -10.93 0.77
N HIS A 27 -2.35 -11.31 2.01
CA HIS A 27 -2.23 -10.39 3.14
C HIS A 27 -0.84 -10.47 3.76
N PHE A 28 -0.16 -9.33 3.78
CA PHE A 28 1.19 -9.20 4.32
C PHE A 28 1.22 -8.23 5.48
N ARG A 29 2.10 -8.47 6.44
CA ARG A 29 2.37 -7.55 7.54
C ARG A 29 3.87 -7.31 7.65
N GLY A 30 4.28 -6.07 7.84
CA GLY A 30 5.69 -5.73 7.96
C GLY A 30 5.96 -4.23 8.02
N GLU A 31 7.23 -3.86 8.07
CA GLU A 31 7.66 -2.47 8.03
C GLU A 31 7.41 -1.88 6.63
N ALA A 32 6.73 -0.74 6.60
CA ALA A 32 6.51 0.06 5.42
C ALA A 32 7.08 1.47 5.64
N ILE A 33 7.72 2.00 4.61
CA ILE A 33 8.29 3.35 4.63
C ILE A 33 7.38 4.26 3.80
N PHE A 34 6.93 5.37 4.39
CA PHE A 34 6.11 6.36 3.72
C PHE A 34 6.88 7.65 3.50
N THR A 35 6.57 8.35 2.41
CA THR A 35 6.96 9.76 2.26
C THR A 35 6.26 10.63 3.31
N SER A 36 6.79 11.82 3.61
CA SER A 36 6.17 12.77 4.54
C SER A 36 4.70 13.09 4.21
N SER A 37 4.35 13.13 2.92
CA SER A 37 2.98 13.35 2.43
C SER A 37 2.09 12.11 2.52
N LEU A 38 2.64 10.95 2.88
CA LEU A 38 1.97 9.64 2.89
C LEU A 38 1.38 9.23 1.53
N ASN A 39 1.80 9.87 0.45
CA ASN A 39 1.32 9.57 -0.90
C ASN A 39 2.08 8.41 -1.56
N THR A 40 3.18 7.99 -0.95
CA THR A 40 3.99 6.88 -1.47
C THR A 40 4.44 6.01 -0.31
N CYS A 41 4.27 4.71 -0.48
CA CYS A 41 4.61 3.66 0.46
C CYS A 41 5.58 2.69 -0.24
N TYR A 42 6.66 2.32 0.46
CA TYR A 42 7.61 1.30 0.03
C TYR A 42 7.49 0.12 0.98
N PHE A 43 7.28 -1.07 0.44
CA PHE A 43 7.09 -2.29 1.22
C PHE A 43 7.62 -3.49 0.44
N ASN A 44 8.45 -4.35 1.05
CA ASN A 44 9.01 -5.55 0.40
C ASN A 44 9.51 -5.34 -1.04
N GLY A 45 10.14 -4.19 -1.31
CA GLY A 45 10.69 -3.88 -2.64
C GLY A 45 9.70 -3.37 -3.68
N ILE A 46 8.39 -3.26 -3.38
CA ILE A 46 7.39 -2.65 -4.27
C ILE A 46 7.09 -1.21 -3.89
N THR A 47 6.69 -0.41 -4.89
CA THR A 47 6.33 1.00 -4.74
C THR A 47 4.83 1.19 -4.89
N LEU A 48 4.19 1.65 -3.84
CA LEU A 48 2.75 1.87 -3.79
C LEU A 48 2.44 3.39 -3.80
N ARG A 49 1.72 3.87 -4.82
CA ARG A 49 1.21 5.25 -4.88
C ARG A 49 -0.23 5.34 -4.39
N LYS A 50 -0.50 6.34 -3.55
CA LYS A 50 -1.83 6.58 -3.01
C LYS A 50 -2.79 6.95 -4.14
N VAL A 51 -3.95 6.29 -4.16
CA VAL A 51 -5.04 6.58 -5.10
C VAL A 51 -5.92 7.67 -4.50
N LYS A 52 -6.10 8.78 -5.23
CA LYS A 52 -7.02 9.85 -4.82
C LYS A 52 -8.46 9.43 -5.16
N GLY A 53 -9.37 9.54 -4.19
CA GLY A 53 -10.78 9.16 -4.37
C GLY A 53 -11.11 7.69 -4.13
N GLY A 54 -10.12 6.87 -3.76
CA GLY A 54 -10.28 5.42 -3.62
C GLY A 54 -10.03 4.69 -4.94
N GLY A 55 -9.50 3.47 -4.85
CA GLY A 55 -9.28 2.59 -6.00
C GLY A 55 -10.33 1.49 -6.07
N ILE A 56 -10.03 0.46 -6.87
CA ILE A 56 -10.88 -0.73 -7.01
C ILE A 56 -11.04 -1.43 -5.65
N ASN A 57 -12.27 -1.83 -5.30
CA ASN A 57 -12.60 -2.60 -4.08
C ASN A 57 -12.10 -1.95 -2.77
N ASP A 58 -12.31 -0.64 -2.61
CA ASP A 58 -11.85 0.15 -1.45
C ASP A 58 -10.33 0.11 -1.20
N SER A 59 -9.55 -0.19 -2.24
CA SER A 59 -8.10 -0.01 -2.21
C SER A 59 -7.74 1.46 -2.08
N ASN A 60 -6.57 1.73 -1.52
CA ASN A 60 -6.09 3.09 -1.28
C ASN A 60 -4.70 3.35 -1.87
N TYR A 61 -4.03 2.33 -2.40
CA TYR A 61 -2.80 2.47 -3.16
C TYR A 61 -2.83 1.60 -4.43
N LYS A 62 -2.03 1.99 -5.41
CA LYS A 62 -1.74 1.24 -6.63
C LYS A 62 -0.24 0.97 -6.69
N CYS A 63 0.14 -0.25 -7.03
CA CYS A 63 1.52 -0.62 -7.28
C CYS A 63 1.98 -0.02 -8.61
N GLU A 64 3.12 0.65 -8.59
CA GLU A 64 3.69 1.29 -9.79
C GLU A 64 4.21 0.23 -10.76
N GLU A 65 4.79 -0.85 -10.23
CA GLU A 65 5.44 -1.90 -11.02
C GLU A 65 4.42 -2.83 -11.69
N SER A 66 3.41 -3.28 -10.96
CA SER A 66 2.42 -4.24 -11.47
C SER A 66 1.10 -3.61 -11.94
N GLY A 67 0.82 -2.37 -11.52
CA GLY A 67 -0.48 -1.73 -11.75
C GLY A 67 -1.61 -2.25 -10.87
N GLU A 68 -1.36 -3.22 -9.99
CA GLU A 68 -2.37 -3.80 -9.12
C GLU A 68 -2.74 -2.87 -7.96
N PHE A 69 -3.97 -2.99 -7.48
CA PHE A 69 -4.49 -2.20 -6.37
C PHE A 69 -4.28 -2.92 -5.04
N TYR A 70 -3.92 -2.15 -4.03
CA TYR A 70 -3.64 -2.61 -2.68
C TYR A 70 -4.39 -1.78 -1.65
N ARG A 71 -4.79 -2.46 -0.57
CA ARG A 71 -5.23 -1.80 0.66
C ARG A 71 -4.09 -1.81 1.67
N VAL A 72 -3.60 -0.64 2.00
CA VAL A 72 -2.54 -0.41 2.98
C VAL A 72 -3.16 0.18 4.24
N MET A 73 -3.04 -0.54 5.36
CA MET A 73 -3.43 -0.11 6.69
C MET A 73 -2.18 0.15 7.52
N LYS A 74 -2.04 1.37 8.03
CA LYS A 74 -0.98 1.72 8.98
C LYS A 74 -1.44 1.32 10.36
N LEU A 75 -0.65 0.53 11.07
CA LEU A 75 -1.01 -0.03 12.37
C LEU A 75 -0.29 0.72 13.50
N GLU A 76 1.03 0.75 13.45
CA GLU A 76 1.87 1.37 14.47
C GLU A 76 2.94 2.23 13.80
N LYS A 77 3.20 3.42 14.33
CA LYS A 77 4.30 4.27 13.85
C LYS A 77 5.59 3.81 14.52
N LEU A 78 6.61 3.52 13.72
CA LEU A 78 7.94 3.12 14.20
C LEU A 78 8.81 4.37 14.34
N GLN A 79 9.73 4.35 15.32
CA GLN A 79 10.65 5.44 15.61
C GLN A 79 11.75 5.57 14.54
#